data_AF-A0A2H6GTP7-F1
#
_entry.id   AF-A0A2H6GTP7-F1
#
_cell.length_a   1.000
_cell.length_b   1.000
_cell.length_c   1.000
_cell.angle_alpha   90.00
_cell.angle_beta   90.00
_cell.angle_gamma   90.00
#
_symmetry.space_group_name_H-M   'P 1'
#
loop_
_entity.id
_entity.type
_entity.pdbx_description
1 polymer ?
#
loop_
_entity_poly.entity_id
_entity_poly.type
_entity_poly.pdbx_seq_one_letter_code
_entity_poly.pdbx_strand_id
1 'polypeptide(L)'
;MVGEVVPDCKVVITGEHGSDSRSYRVDFTKIARELPAFKPKWTLKPAIEDIYRQYKAFGMDDERFNGRYFSRLKQLEYLINKGAVDEKLY
;
A
#
# COMPACT_ATOMS: atom_id res chain seq x y z
N MET A 1 12.16 7.09 -8.04
CA MET A 1 10.85 7.79 -8.01
C MET A 1 10.27 7.92 -6.60
N VAL A 2 10.01 6.84 -5.85
CA VAL A 2 9.46 7.01 -4.47
C VAL A 2 10.41 7.79 -3.56
N GLY A 3 11.69 7.39 -3.49
CA GLY A 3 12.70 8.12 -2.71
C GLY A 3 13.05 9.52 -3.23
N GLU A 4 12.57 9.91 -4.41
CA GLU A 4 12.70 11.30 -4.89
C GLU A 4 11.56 12.19 -4.36
N VAL A 5 10.41 11.60 -4.01
CA VAL A 5 9.23 12.31 -3.52
C VAL A 5 9.18 12.36 -2.00
N VAL A 6 9.62 11.30 -1.33
CA VAL A 6 9.59 11.19 0.13
C VAL A 6 10.90 11.74 0.71
N PRO A 7 10.88 12.83 1.50
CA PRO A 7 12.07 13.38 2.15
C PRO A 7 12.76 12.34 3.04
N ASP A 8 14.09 12.41 3.10
CA ASP A 8 14.95 11.54 3.91
C ASP A 8 14.83 10.03 3.62
N CYS A 9 14.12 9.65 2.55
CA CYS A 9 13.98 8.27 2.14
C CYS A 9 15.25 7.77 1.46
N LYS A 10 15.83 6.70 1.99
CA LYS A 10 16.96 5.99 1.37
C LYS A 10 16.46 4.76 0.64
N VAL A 11 16.71 4.69 -0.66
CA VAL A 11 16.47 3.47 -1.44
C VAL A 11 17.64 2.52 -1.19
N VAL A 12 17.35 1.37 -0.58
CA VAL A 12 18.34 0.34 -0.26
C VAL A 12 17.95 -0.95 -0.96
N ILE A 13 18.87 -1.52 -1.73
CA ILE A 13 18.75 -2.89 -2.24
C ILE A 13 19.35 -3.78 -1.17
N THR A 14 18.50 -4.43 -0.36
CA THR A 14 18.94 -5.13 0.84
C THR A 14 19.71 -6.41 0.56
N GLY A 15 19.60 -6.99 -0.65
CA GLY A 15 20.18 -8.30 -0.96
C GLY A 15 19.46 -9.46 -0.26
N GLU A 16 18.67 -9.17 0.77
CA GLU A 16 17.72 -10.06 1.46
C GLU A 16 16.46 -10.29 0.61
N HIS A 17 16.65 -10.46 -0.70
CA HIS A 17 15.56 -10.91 -1.54
C HIS A 17 15.20 -12.32 -1.05
N GLY A 18 13.99 -12.50 -0.54
CA GLY A 18 13.35 -13.81 -0.63
C GLY A 18 13.45 -14.30 -2.08
N SER A 19 13.21 -15.59 -2.32
CA SER A 19 13.41 -16.24 -3.64
C SER A 19 12.61 -15.67 -4.82
N ASP A 20 11.86 -14.59 -4.63
CA ASP A 20 11.00 -13.97 -5.63
C ASP A 20 11.59 -12.66 -6.18
N SER A 21 12.32 -12.79 -7.29
CA SER A 21 12.88 -11.67 -8.06
C SER A 21 11.98 -11.24 -9.23
N ARG A 22 10.68 -11.62 -9.21
CA ARG A 22 9.80 -11.40 -10.37
C ARG A 22 9.59 -9.91 -10.62
N SER A 23 9.81 -9.52 -11.87
CA SER A 23 9.38 -8.22 -12.40
C SER A 23 8.20 -8.43 -13.33
N TYR A 24 7.21 -7.54 -13.25
CA TYR A 24 6.00 -7.60 -14.07
C TYR A 24 5.99 -6.47 -15.09
N ARG A 25 5.70 -6.82 -16.34
CA ARG A 25 5.38 -5.87 -17.40
C ARG A 25 4.05 -6.27 -18.00
N VAL A 26 3.06 -5.40 -17.85
CA VAL A 26 1.69 -5.65 -18.32
C VAL A 26 1.50 -4.94 -19.66
N ASP A 27 0.90 -5.66 -20.62
CA ASP A 27 0.45 -5.09 -21.89
C ASP A 27 -0.99 -4.55 -21.74
N PHE A 28 -1.16 -3.26 -22.02
CA PHE A 28 -2.45 -2.57 -21.96
C PHE A 28 -3.14 -2.42 -23.33
N THR A 29 -2.67 -3.12 -24.37
CA THR A 29 -3.24 -3.08 -25.72
C THR A 29 -4.72 -3.46 -25.73
N LYS A 30 -5.13 -4.44 -24.93
CA LYS A 30 -6.54 -4.88 -24.86
C LYS A 30 -7.46 -3.74 -24.42
N ILE A 31 -7.15 -3.06 -23.31
CA ILE A 31 -8.02 -1.99 -22.82
C ILE A 31 -8.03 -0.79 -23.78
N ALA A 32 -6.91 -0.47 -24.42
CA ALA A 32 -6.85 0.58 -25.42
C ALA A 32 -7.73 0.28 -26.65
N ARG A 33 -7.82 -0.98 -27.06
CA ARG A 33 -8.67 -1.43 -28.17
C ARG A 33 -10.15 -1.49 -27.80
N GLU A 34 -10.48 -2.14 -26.69
CA GLU A 34 -11.88 -2.40 -26.31
C GLU A 34 -12.58 -1.16 -25.74
N LEU A 35 -11.82 -0.26 -25.09
CA LEU A 35 -12.35 0.94 -24.45
C LEU A 35 -11.61 2.20 -24.93
N PRO A 36 -11.76 2.61 -26.20
CA PRO A 36 -10.98 3.73 -26.77
C PRO A 36 -11.27 5.10 -26.12
N ALA A 37 -12.43 5.24 -25.47
CA ALA A 37 -12.76 6.44 -24.69
C ALA A 37 -12.06 6.46 -23.31
N PHE A 38 -11.59 5.32 -22.81
CA PHE A 38 -10.85 5.26 -21.55
C PHE A 38 -9.43 5.82 -21.74
N LYS A 39 -9.16 6.95 -21.10
CA LYS A 39 -7.87 7.64 -21.14
C LYS A 39 -7.28 7.69 -19.72
N PRO A 40 -6.23 6.90 -19.42
CA PRO A 40 -5.50 7.02 -18.16
C PRO A 40 -5.03 8.47 -17.96
N LYS A 41 -5.38 9.07 -16.83
CA LYS A 41 -5.05 10.47 -16.52
C LYS A 41 -3.86 10.62 -15.58
N TRP A 42 -3.57 9.59 -14.80
CA TRP A 42 -2.56 9.61 -13.77
C TRP A 42 -1.24 9.05 -14.30
N THR A 43 -0.17 9.79 -14.05
CA THR A 43 1.21 9.31 -14.23
C THR A 43 1.80 8.98 -12.86
N LEU A 44 2.91 8.22 -12.86
CA LEU A 44 3.44 7.64 -11.63
C LEU A 44 3.90 8.69 -10.60
N LYS A 45 4.59 9.76 -11.03
CA LYS A 45 5.13 10.76 -10.10
C LYS A 45 4.04 11.54 -9.34
N PRO A 46 3.04 12.17 -10.01
CA PRO A 46 1.93 12.82 -9.31
C PRO A 46 1.13 11.87 -8.41
N ALA A 47 1.01 10.60 -8.79
CA ALA A 47 0.36 9.60 -7.95
C ALA A 47 1.16 9.32 -6.66
N ILE A 48 2.49 9.20 -6.75
CA ILE A 48 3.36 9.04 -5.57
C ILE A 48 3.27 10.28 -4.66
N GLU A 49 3.28 11.49 -5.23
CA GLU A 49 3.14 12.75 -4.49
C GLU A 49 1.80 12.84 -3.76
N ASP A 50 0.70 12.49 -4.42
CA ASP A 50 -0.62 12.46 -3.79
C ASP A 50 -0.68 11.44 -2.65
N ILE A 51 -0.21 10.21 -2.87
CA ILE A 51 -0.19 9.16 -1.84
C ILE A 51 0.63 9.61 -0.62
N TYR A 52 1.82 10.18 -0.82
CA TYR A 52 2.64 10.68 0.29
C TYR A 52 1.91 11.78 1.08
N ARG A 53 1.31 12.75 0.39
CA ARG A 53 0.51 13.81 1.01
C ARG A 53 -0.65 13.24 1.81
N GLN A 54 -1.38 12.27 1.27
CA GLN A 54 -2.51 11.65 1.97
C GLN A 54 -2.06 10.89 3.22
N TYR A 55 -0.95 10.15 3.17
CA TYR A 55 -0.40 9.49 4.36
C TYR A 55 -0.06 10.49 5.46
N LYS A 56 0.55 11.63 5.10
CA LYS A 56 0.83 12.71 6.07
C LYS A 56 -0.45 13.34 6.62
N ALA A 57 -1.42 13.63 5.76
CA ALA A 57 -2.69 14.24 6.17
C ALA A 57 -3.51 13.34 7.10
N PHE A 58 -3.48 12.03 6.87
CA PHE A 58 -4.14 11.04 7.72
C PHE A 58 -3.40 10.79 9.05
N GLY A 59 -2.18 11.31 9.21
CA GLY A 59 -1.34 11.05 10.37
C GLY A 59 -0.88 9.60 10.42
N MET A 60 -0.54 9.00 9.27
CA MET A 60 0.06 7.68 9.22
C MET A 60 1.43 7.69 9.91
N ASP A 61 1.61 6.77 10.84
CA ASP A 61 2.85 6.51 11.57
C ASP A 61 3.07 4.99 11.71
N ASP A 62 4.22 4.62 12.29
CA ASP A 62 4.61 3.23 12.46
C ASP A 62 3.63 2.46 13.37
N GLU A 63 3.14 3.08 14.44
CA GLU A 63 2.21 2.46 15.37
C GLU A 63 0.88 2.14 14.70
N ARG A 64 0.34 3.05 13.88
CA ARG A 64 -0.88 2.81 13.12
C ARG A 64 -0.67 1.71 12.09
N PHE A 65 0.39 1.80 11.29
CA PHE A 65 0.67 0.85 10.22
C PHE A 65 0.90 -0.57 10.76
N ASN A 66 1.69 -0.71 11.82
CA ASN A 66 1.91 -2.00 12.46
C ASN A 66 0.78 -2.36 13.44
N GLY A 67 -0.18 -1.48 13.66
CA GLY A 67 -1.25 -1.62 14.64
C GLY A 67 -2.48 -2.34 14.10
N ARG A 68 -3.54 -2.31 14.90
CA ARG A 68 -4.81 -3.01 14.61
C ARG A 68 -5.50 -2.55 13.33
N TYR A 69 -5.25 -1.33 12.85
CA TYR A 69 -5.93 -0.82 11.66
C TYR A 69 -5.49 -1.52 10.38
N PHE A 70 -4.26 -2.05 10.33
CA PHE A 70 -3.69 -2.70 9.15
C PHE A 70 -3.15 -4.11 9.43
N SER A 71 -3.16 -4.56 10.68
CA SER A 71 -2.91 -5.95 11.05
C SER A 71 -4.20 -6.63 11.51
N ARG A 72 -4.68 -7.59 10.72
CA ARG A 72 -5.89 -8.37 11.04
C ARG A 72 -5.76 -9.05 12.40
N LEU A 73 -4.62 -9.68 12.69
CA LEU A 73 -4.41 -10.40 13.95
C LEU A 73 -4.59 -9.45 15.15
N LYS A 74 -3.93 -8.29 15.13
CA LYS A 74 -4.04 -7.28 16.19
C LYS A 74 -5.45 -6.70 16.32
N GLN A 75 -6.20 -6.61 15.22
CA GLN A 75 -7.61 -6.20 15.27
C GLN A 75 -8.50 -7.24 15.93
N LEU A 76 -8.29 -8.52 15.64
CA LEU A 76 -9.05 -9.60 16.27
C LEU A 76 -8.75 -9.67 17.78
N GLU A 77 -7.48 -9.60 18.17
CA GLU A 77 -7.08 -9.53 19.59
C GLU A 77 -7.75 -8.36 20.30
N TYR A 78 -7.75 -7.17 19.69
CA TYR A 78 -8.43 -5.99 20.23
C TYR A 78 -9.93 -6.21 20.42
N LEU A 79 -10.61 -6.82 19.44
CA LEU A 79 -12.06 -7.05 19.50
C LEU A 79 -12.42 -8.10 20.55
N ILE A 80 -11.65 -9.18 20.64
CA ILE A 80 -11.81 -10.23 21.66
C ILE A 80 -11.60 -9.66 23.06
N ASN A 81 -10.53 -8.89 23.28
CA ASN A 81 -10.25 -8.25 24.56
C ASN A 81 -11.34 -7.24 24.97
N LYS A 82 -12.11 -6.71 24.00
CA LYS A 82 -13.27 -5.85 24.25
C LYS A 82 -14.60 -6.60 24.37
N GLY A 83 -14.60 -7.92 24.22
CA GLY A 83 -15.81 -8.74 24.20
C GLY A 83 -16.75 -8.43 23.04
N ALA A 84 -16.26 -7.75 22.00
CA ALA A 84 -17.04 -7.43 20.81
C ALA A 84 -17.13 -8.63 19.85
N VAL A 85 -16.22 -9.58 19.99
CA VAL A 85 -16.12 -10.82 19.22
C VAL A 85 -15.63 -11.93 20.18
N ASP A 86 -16.13 -13.15 20.06
CA ASP A 86 -15.68 -14.29 20.89
C ASP A 86 -14.44 -15.01 20.32
N GLU A 87 -13.91 -16.02 21.03
CA GLU A 87 -12.75 -16.81 20.57
C GLU A 87 -13.02 -17.61 19.29
N LYS A 88 -14.30 -17.80 18.93
CA LYS A 88 -14.73 -18.44 17.68
C LYS A 88 -15.04 -17.43 16.57
N LEU A 89 -14.77 -16.16 16.83
CA LEU A 89 -14.95 -15.03 15.92
C LEU A 89 -16.41 -14.68 15.59
N TYR A 90 -17.34 -14.97 16.50
CA TYR A 90 -18.74 -14.55 16.41
C TYR A 90 -18.99 -13.20 17.06
#